data_AF-A0AA35WNZ5-F1
#
_entry.id   AF-A0AA35WNZ5-F1
#
_cell.length_a   1.000
_cell.length_b   1.000
_cell.length_c   1.000
_cell.angle_alpha   90.00
_cell.angle_beta   90.00
_cell.angle_gamma   90.00
#
_symmetry.space_group_name_H-M   'P 1'
#
loop_
_entity.id
_entity.type
_entity.pdbx_description
1 polymer ?
#
loop_
_entity_poly.entity_id
_entity_poly.type
_entity_poly.pdbx_seq_one_letter_code
_entity_poly.pdbx_strand_id
1 'polypeptide(L)'
;MSNNPKLNFPENWPYEEARQLFMSPEVVKADSVELKWSKPDEAGLVQFMVEDKGFSEDRIRNGVRKLEKCKEGATQGRLDSFFTKLPSPATASKRKATGEHGHGPMRKKSKLSTPLLHKKK
;
A
#
# COMPACT_ATOMS: atom_id res chain seq x y z
N MET A 1 -13.03 -37.83 32.95
CA MET A 1 -13.85 -36.92 32.12
C MET A 1 -13.22 -35.55 32.17
N SER A 2 -12.56 -35.12 31.08
CA SER A 2 -11.76 -33.88 31.06
C SER A 2 -12.65 -32.64 31.14
N ASN A 3 -12.47 -31.85 32.20
CA ASN A 3 -13.11 -30.56 32.40
C ASN A 3 -12.59 -29.57 31.33
N ASN A 4 -13.40 -29.33 30.30
CA ASN A 4 -13.19 -28.20 29.40
C ASN A 4 -13.91 -26.99 30.01
N PRO A 5 -13.26 -25.82 30.22
CA PRO A 5 -13.93 -24.62 30.71
C PRO A 5 -15.15 -24.35 29.85
N LYS A 6 -16.33 -24.37 30.49
CA LYS A 6 -17.63 -24.20 29.84
C LYS A 6 -17.61 -22.87 29.09
N LEU A 7 -17.57 -22.96 27.76
CA LEU A 7 -17.72 -21.81 26.88
C LEU A 7 -19.15 -21.29 27.07
N ASN A 8 -19.29 -20.25 27.88
CA ASN A 8 -20.57 -19.59 28.11
C ASN A 8 -20.77 -18.55 27.00
N PHE A 9 -21.65 -18.85 26.04
CA PHE A 9 -22.04 -17.90 25.01
C PHE A 9 -23.15 -16.99 25.53
N PRO A 10 -23.15 -15.69 25.18
CA PRO A 10 -24.28 -14.81 25.50
C PRO A 10 -25.58 -15.34 24.89
N GLU A 11 -26.67 -15.22 25.65
CA GLU A 11 -27.98 -15.81 25.32
C GLU A 11 -28.56 -15.29 23.99
N ASN A 12 -28.19 -14.08 23.59
CA ASN A 12 -28.59 -13.46 22.32
C ASN A 12 -27.38 -13.10 21.45
N TRP A 13 -26.44 -14.04 21.29
CA TRP A 13 -25.26 -13.83 20.45
C TRP A 13 -25.62 -14.02 18.95
N PRO A 14 -25.59 -12.97 18.11
CA PRO A 14 -26.02 -13.04 16.71
C PRO A 14 -24.94 -13.67 15.82
N TYR A 15 -24.52 -14.90 16.13
CA TYR A 15 -23.46 -15.60 15.39
C TYR A 15 -23.85 -15.82 13.93
N GLU A 16 -25.08 -16.27 13.70
CA GLU A 16 -25.55 -16.61 12.36
C GLU A 16 -25.69 -15.36 11.49
N GLU A 17 -26.24 -14.28 12.04
CA GLU A 17 -26.37 -12.99 11.36
C GLU A 17 -25.00 -12.37 11.07
N ALA A 18 -24.09 -12.36 12.04
CA ALA A 18 -22.74 -11.87 11.85
C ALA A 18 -21.98 -12.70 10.80
N ARG A 19 -22.11 -14.02 10.83
CA ARG A 19 -21.52 -14.92 9.83
C ARG A 19 -22.07 -14.62 8.44
N GLN A 20 -23.37 -14.37 8.33
CA GLN A 20 -23.99 -14.02 7.06
C GLN A 20 -23.53 -12.66 6.54
N LEU A 21 -23.34 -11.68 7.42
CA LEU A 21 -22.77 -10.39 7.05
C LEU A 21 -21.35 -10.52 6.47
N PHE A 22 -20.52 -11.41 7.00
CA PHE A 22 -19.18 -11.67 6.44
C PHE A 22 -19.21 -12.43 5.11
N MET A 23 -20.18 -13.33 4.91
CA MET A 23 -20.30 -14.12 3.68
C MET A 23 -20.98 -13.36 2.55
N SER A 24 -21.94 -12.51 2.88
CA SER A 24 -22.73 -11.72 1.93
C SER A 24 -22.88 -10.29 2.44
N PRO A 25 -21.78 -9.52 2.47
CA PRO A 25 -21.84 -8.12 2.85
C PRO A 25 -22.62 -7.33 1.81
N GLU A 26 -23.33 -6.31 2.27
CA GLU A 26 -23.92 -5.31 1.39
C GLU A 26 -22.79 -4.46 0.79
N VAL A 27 -22.40 -4.78 -0.45
CA VAL A 27 -21.36 -4.06 -1.18
C VAL A 27 -21.89 -3.53 -2.50
N VAL A 28 -21.38 -2.37 -2.90
CA VAL A 28 -21.63 -1.83 -4.23
C VAL A 28 -21.06 -2.80 -5.26
N LYS A 29 -21.85 -3.11 -6.29
CA LYS A 29 -21.43 -4.01 -7.38
C LYS A 29 -20.19 -3.42 -8.05
N ALA A 30 -19.14 -4.21 -8.18
CA ALA A 30 -17.88 -3.78 -8.78
C ALA A 30 -18.09 -3.20 -10.20
N ASP A 31 -18.98 -3.80 -11.00
CA ASP A 31 -19.25 -3.37 -12.37
C ASP A 31 -19.93 -1.99 -12.48
N SER A 32 -20.56 -1.52 -11.39
CA SER A 32 -21.20 -0.21 -11.36
C SER A 32 -20.25 0.94 -11.01
N VAL A 33 -19.01 0.62 -10.58
CA VAL A 33 -18.04 1.61 -10.12
C VAL A 33 -17.04 1.92 -11.22
N GLU A 34 -17.15 3.11 -11.82
CA GLU A 34 -16.15 3.61 -12.76
C GLU A 34 -15.10 4.44 -12.01
N LEU A 35 -13.87 3.91 -11.90
CA LEU A 35 -12.76 4.62 -11.26
C LEU A 35 -12.01 5.49 -12.27
N LYS A 36 -12.24 6.80 -12.23
CA LYS A 36 -11.54 7.81 -13.05
C LYS A 36 -10.68 8.71 -12.18
N TRP A 37 -9.36 8.71 -12.43
CA TRP A 37 -8.42 9.63 -11.77
C TRP A 37 -8.23 10.91 -12.61
N SER A 38 -8.94 11.98 -12.24
CA SER A 38 -8.83 13.31 -12.85
C SER A 38 -7.62 14.10 -12.34
N LYS A 39 -7.33 15.25 -12.97
CA LYS A 39 -6.32 16.18 -12.45
C LYS A 39 -6.86 16.87 -11.18
N PRO A 40 -6.00 17.13 -10.18
CA PRO A 40 -6.40 17.91 -9.01
C PRO A 40 -6.73 19.35 -9.43
N ASP A 41 -7.75 19.95 -8.81
CA ASP A 41 -8.06 21.37 -8.96
C ASP A 41 -7.24 22.19 -7.96
N GLU A 42 -6.17 22.83 -8.44
CA GLU A 42 -5.26 23.58 -7.55
C GLU A 42 -5.94 24.76 -6.88
N ALA A 43 -6.79 25.49 -7.60
CA ALA A 43 -7.41 26.72 -7.12
C ALA A 43 -8.46 26.40 -6.04
N GLY A 44 -9.33 25.43 -6.30
CA GLY A 44 -10.32 24.98 -5.32
C GLY A 44 -9.68 24.37 -4.07
N LEU A 45 -8.55 23.66 -4.22
CA LEU A 45 -7.85 23.07 -3.07
C LEU A 45 -7.17 24.12 -2.20
N VAL A 46 -6.58 25.17 -2.82
CA VAL A 46 -6.03 26.30 -2.08
C VAL A 46 -7.13 27.05 -1.34
N GLN A 47 -8.26 27.34 -2.00
CA GLN A 47 -9.39 28.01 -1.38
C GLN A 47 -9.88 27.24 -0.14
N PHE A 48 -10.22 25.96 -0.29
CA PHE A 48 -10.76 25.15 0.80
C PHE A 48 -9.74 24.91 1.92
N MET A 49 -8.47 24.61 1.59
CA MET A 49 -7.49 24.25 2.62
C MET A 49 -6.86 25.48 3.29
N VAL A 50 -6.63 26.57 2.55
CA VAL A 50 -5.98 27.78 3.09
C VAL A 50 -7.02 28.71 3.70
N GLU A 51 -8.09 29.05 2.97
CA GLU A 51 -9.08 30.03 3.44
C GLU A 51 -9.98 29.43 4.53
N ASP A 52 -10.59 28.25 4.30
CA ASP A 52 -11.55 27.69 5.27
C ASP A 52 -10.89 26.94 6.43
N LYS A 53 -9.72 26.36 6.20
CA LYS A 53 -9.04 25.46 7.16
C LYS A 53 -7.72 26.01 7.70
N GLY A 54 -7.24 27.15 7.22
CA GLY A 54 -6.06 27.85 7.76
C GLY A 54 -4.73 27.10 7.55
N PHE A 55 -4.63 26.23 6.53
CA PHE A 55 -3.36 25.60 6.21
C PHE A 55 -2.41 26.59 5.52
N SER A 56 -1.10 26.31 5.61
CA SER A 56 -0.08 27.10 4.90
C SER A 56 -0.18 26.87 3.40
N GLU A 57 -0.38 27.95 2.66
CA GLU A 57 -0.51 27.96 1.19
C GLU A 57 0.68 27.31 0.48
N ASP A 58 1.91 27.63 0.91
CA ASP A 58 3.13 27.02 0.36
C ASP A 58 3.11 25.50 0.50
N ARG A 59 2.59 24.97 1.62
CA ARG A 59 2.51 23.51 1.82
C ARG A 59 1.46 22.87 0.92
N ILE A 60 0.31 23.52 0.73
CA ILE A 60 -0.76 23.02 -0.13
C ILE A 60 -0.28 23.01 -1.59
N ARG A 61 0.26 24.12 -2.10
CA ARG A 61 0.79 24.21 -3.47
C ARG A 61 1.90 23.19 -3.74
N ASN A 62 2.83 23.03 -2.81
CA ASN A 62 3.88 22.00 -2.95
C ASN A 62 3.32 20.58 -2.91
N GLY A 63 2.27 20.33 -2.13
CA GLY A 63 1.55 19.06 -2.07
C GLY A 63 0.87 18.71 -3.38
N VAL A 64 0.14 19.67 -3.96
CA VAL A 64 -0.53 19.51 -5.26
C VAL A 64 0.47 19.22 -6.38
N ARG A 65 1.56 20.01 -6.46
CA ARG A 65 2.63 19.77 -7.44
C ARG A 65 3.25 18.37 -7.32
N LYS A 66 3.34 17.83 -6.10
CA LYS A 66 3.83 16.46 -5.88
C LYS A 66 2.80 15.42 -6.34
N LEU A 67 1.52 15.66 -6.09
CA LEU A 67 0.42 14.78 -6.52
C LEU A 67 0.35 14.67 -8.04
N GLU A 68 0.49 15.79 -8.76
CA GLU A 68 0.52 15.81 -10.22
C GLU A 68 1.68 14.97 -10.78
N LYS A 69 2.88 15.16 -10.24
CA LYS A 69 4.07 14.36 -10.63
C LYS A 69 3.88 12.87 -10.36
N CYS A 70 3.26 12.51 -9.24
CA CYS A 70 2.97 11.11 -8.93
C CYS A 70 1.95 10.50 -9.89
N LYS A 71 1.01 11.30 -10.42
CA LYS A 71 0.03 10.86 -11.42
C LYS A 71 0.67 10.59 -12.79
N GLU A 72 1.64 11.40 -13.19
CA GLU A 72 2.38 11.24 -14.45
C GLU A 72 3.39 10.09 -14.40
N GLY A 73 3.94 9.81 -13.22
CA GLY A 73 4.77 8.64 -12.96
C GLY A 73 3.96 7.36 -13.05
N ALA A 74 3.74 6.86 -14.26
CA ALA A 74 3.01 5.62 -14.51
C ALA A 74 3.58 4.50 -13.63
N THR A 75 2.76 3.98 -12.73
CA THR A 75 3.13 2.85 -11.89
C THR A 75 3.14 1.63 -12.79
N GLN A 76 4.33 1.09 -13.07
CA GLN A 76 4.45 -0.14 -13.87
C GLN A 76 3.54 -1.21 -13.30
N GLY A 77 2.59 -1.69 -14.11
CA GLY A 77 1.63 -2.71 -13.69
C GLY A 77 2.36 -3.94 -13.14
N ARG A 78 1.93 -4.43 -11.97
CA ARG A 78 2.49 -5.67 -11.43
C ARG A 78 1.99 -6.85 -12.26
N LEU A 79 2.86 -7.82 -12.53
CA LEU A 79 2.52 -9.07 -13.21
C LEU A 79 1.37 -9.83 -12.52
N ASP A 80 1.26 -9.67 -11.20
CA ASP A 80 0.17 -10.21 -10.38
C ASP A 80 -1.23 -9.75 -10.80
N SER A 81 -1.30 -8.59 -11.48
CA SER A 81 -2.55 -8.03 -11.99
C SER A 81 -3.03 -8.74 -13.25
N PHE A 82 -2.15 -9.47 -13.94
CA PHE A 82 -2.44 -10.18 -15.19
C PHE A 82 -2.58 -11.69 -15.01
N PHE A 83 -1.87 -12.28 -14.04
CA PHE A 83 -1.85 -13.72 -13.81
C PHE A 83 -2.46 -14.08 -12.46
N THR A 84 -3.45 -14.96 -12.46
CA THR A 84 -3.96 -15.56 -11.24
C THR A 84 -2.89 -16.46 -10.64
N LYS A 85 -2.49 -16.22 -9.38
CA LYS A 85 -1.50 -17.05 -8.68
C LYS A 85 -1.96 -18.50 -8.67
N LEU A 86 -1.14 -19.39 -9.22
CA LEU A 86 -1.28 -20.82 -8.95
C LEU A 86 -0.87 -21.09 -7.49
N PRO A 87 -1.54 -22.00 -6.78
CA PRO A 87 -1.13 -22.39 -5.45
C PRO A 87 0.30 -22.93 -5.51
N SER A 88 1.17 -22.39 -4.66
CA SER A 88 2.56 -22.84 -4.59
C SER A 88 2.58 -24.33 -4.20
N PRO A 89 3.24 -25.22 -4.98
CA PRO A 89 3.37 -26.61 -4.59
C PRO A 89 4.17 -26.69 -3.29
N ALA A 90 3.58 -27.31 -2.28
CA ALA A 90 4.03 -27.34 -0.87
C ALA A 90 5.41 -28.02 -0.62
N THR A 91 6.22 -28.27 -1.64
CA THR A 91 7.46 -29.07 -1.54
C THR A 91 8.74 -28.36 -1.99
N ALA A 92 8.70 -27.09 -2.42
CA ALA A 92 9.87 -26.40 -2.98
C ALA A 92 10.49 -25.30 -2.10
N SER A 93 10.43 -25.43 -0.76
CA SER A 93 11.26 -24.61 0.14
C SER A 93 12.06 -25.46 1.12
N LYS A 94 12.86 -26.39 0.59
CA LYS A 94 14.06 -26.88 1.28
C LYS A 94 15.24 -26.00 0.86
N ARG A 95 15.30 -24.76 1.38
CA ARG A 95 16.56 -24.03 1.42
C ARG A 95 17.50 -24.81 2.33
N LYS A 96 18.49 -25.46 1.73
CA LYS A 96 19.58 -26.14 2.42
C LYS A 96 20.32 -25.08 3.26
N ALA A 97 20.11 -25.11 4.57
CA ALA A 97 21.09 -24.58 5.50
C ALA A 97 22.30 -25.52 5.48
N THR A 98 23.49 -24.97 5.18
CA THR A 98 24.78 -25.17 5.87
C THR A 98 25.93 -24.67 4.98
N GLY A 99 26.79 -23.81 5.55
CA GLY A 99 28.02 -23.32 4.92
C GLY A 99 28.47 -22.00 5.53
N GLU A 100 28.91 -22.04 6.78
CA GLU A 100 29.44 -20.93 7.55
C GLU A 100 30.82 -20.52 7.01
N HIS A 101 31.11 -19.21 6.91
CA HIS A 101 32.37 -18.55 7.30
C HIS A 101 32.36 -17.07 6.86
N GLY A 102 32.65 -16.14 7.79
CA GLY A 102 33.15 -14.81 7.44
C GLY A 102 32.60 -13.60 8.20
N HIS A 103 32.99 -13.47 9.47
CA HIS A 103 33.14 -12.25 10.29
C HIS A 103 32.73 -10.85 9.75
N GLY A 104 31.92 -10.13 10.57
CA GLY A 104 32.31 -8.81 11.11
C GLY A 104 31.56 -7.55 10.61
N PRO A 105 31.43 -6.48 11.43
CA PRO A 105 30.25 -5.61 11.45
C PRO A 105 30.46 -4.16 10.96
N MET A 106 29.34 -3.51 10.60
CA MET A 106 28.95 -2.10 10.80
C MET A 106 29.84 -0.94 10.30
N ARG A 107 29.17 -0.01 9.59
CA ARG A 107 29.24 1.48 9.64
C ARG A 107 29.53 2.19 8.31
N LYS A 108 28.54 3.00 7.90
CA LYS A 108 28.63 4.41 7.46
C LYS A 108 29.88 4.83 6.66
N LYS A 109 29.67 5.29 5.42
CA LYS A 109 29.92 6.69 5.01
C LYS A 109 29.49 6.94 3.55
N SER A 110 28.58 7.91 3.40
CA SER A 110 28.54 8.98 2.39
C SER A 110 29.56 8.93 1.25
N LYS A 111 29.08 9.13 0.01
CA LYS A 111 29.54 10.21 -0.86
C LYS A 111 28.61 10.41 -2.06
N LEU A 112 28.02 11.61 -2.08
CA LEU A 112 27.44 12.29 -3.22
C LEU A 112 28.57 12.62 -4.21
N SER A 113 28.42 12.30 -5.50
CA SER A 113 29.11 13.00 -6.59
C SER A 113 28.54 12.58 -7.95
N THR A 114 27.79 13.49 -8.58
CA THR A 114 27.71 13.69 -10.04
C THR A 114 28.11 15.16 -10.28
N PRO A 115 28.52 15.62 -11.48
CA PRO A 115 28.24 15.03 -12.79
C PRO A 115 29.42 15.00 -13.80
N LEU A 116 29.11 14.34 -14.92
CA LEU A 116 29.78 14.38 -16.21
C LEU A 116 29.98 15.82 -16.74
N LEU A 117 31.16 16.13 -17.29
CA LEU A 117 31.32 17.21 -18.25
C LEU A 117 32.27 16.80 -19.38
N HIS A 118 31.72 16.67 -20.58
CA HIS A 118 32.46 16.58 -21.83
C HIS A 118 33.00 17.97 -22.18
N LYS A 119 34.29 18.08 -22.55
CA LYS A 119 34.78 19.21 -23.34
C LYS A 119 35.83 18.77 -24.36
N LYS A 120 35.55 19.19 -25.59
CA LYS A 120 36.32 19.14 -26.85
C LYS A 120 37.84 19.32 -26.69
N LYS A 121 38.59 18.56 -27.49
CA LYS A 121 39.56 19.10 -28.44
C LYS A 121 39.54 18.26 -29.71
#